data_AF-A0A4Y7K6P0-F1
#
_entry.id   AF-A0A4Y7K6P0-F1
#
_cell.length_a   1.000
_cell.length_b   1.000
_cell.length_c   1.000
_cell.angle_alpha   90.00
_cell.angle_beta   90.00
_cell.angle_gamma   90.00
#
_symmetry.space_group_name_H-M   'P 1'
#
loop_
_entity.id
_entity.type
_entity.pdbx_description
1 polymer ?
#
loop_
_entity_poly.entity_id
_entity_poly.type
_entity_poly.pdbx_seq_one_letter_code
_entity_poly.pdbx_strand_id
1 'polypeptide(L)'
;MAESNQKITVLVTGASGLTGEIAFKKLKERSDKFVVRGLVRSEASKQRLGGGDEIFLGDVMDKKSLETAMQGIDALIILTSDVPKVVPGSYPGADGKRAEDVFGESFDFNGPMPEFYYEEGQFPEHIDWIGQKNQIDTAKSYHCTHK
;
A
#
# COMPACT_ATOMS: atom_id res chain seq x y z
N MET A 1 -21.61 32.79 -9.97
CA MET A 1 -20.31 32.23 -10.36
C MET A 1 -20.32 30.80 -9.88
N ALA A 2 -20.27 29.81 -10.77
CA ALA A 2 -20.19 28.41 -10.34
C ALA A 2 -18.84 28.24 -9.64
N GLU A 3 -18.85 27.92 -8.35
CA GLU A 3 -17.65 27.39 -7.71
C GLU A 3 -17.23 26.18 -8.57
N SER A 4 -16.04 26.27 -9.18
CA SER A 4 -15.45 25.11 -9.79
C SER A 4 -15.26 24.09 -8.68
N ASN A 5 -16.12 23.09 -8.60
CA ASN A 5 -15.96 21.99 -7.66
C ASN A 5 -14.79 21.14 -8.14
N GLN A 6 -13.57 21.62 -7.89
CA GLN A 6 -12.34 20.93 -8.26
C GLN A 6 -12.30 19.63 -7.48
N LYS A 7 -12.22 18.52 -8.21
CA LYS A 7 -12.09 17.19 -7.61
C LYS A 7 -10.77 17.09 -6.88
N ILE A 8 -10.77 16.42 -5.73
CA ILE A 8 -9.57 16.16 -4.94
C ILE A 8 -8.83 14.98 -5.57
N THR A 9 -7.57 15.19 -5.93
CA THR A 9 -6.68 14.13 -6.43
C THR A 9 -6.08 13.37 -5.25
N VAL A 10 -6.45 12.09 -5.09
CA VAL A 10 -6.04 11.26 -3.95
C VAL A 10 -5.14 10.13 -4.43
N LEU A 11 -3.96 10.00 -3.84
CA LEU A 11 -3.10 8.83 -4.01
C LEU A 11 -3.28 7.85 -2.85
N VAL A 12 -3.59 6.59 -3.17
CA VAL A 12 -3.58 5.48 -2.20
C VAL A 12 -2.32 4.65 -2.42
N THR A 13 -1.44 4.57 -1.42
CA THR A 13 -0.29 3.66 -1.46
C THR A 13 -0.61 2.33 -0.79
N GLY A 14 0.04 1.25 -1.24
CA GLY A 14 -0.39 -0.10 -0.84
C GLY A 14 -1.76 -0.46 -1.41
N ALA A 15 -2.12 0.11 -2.57
CA ALA A 15 -3.47 0.05 -3.14
C ALA A 15 -3.96 -1.38 -3.47
N SER A 16 -3.06 -2.36 -3.55
CA SER A 16 -3.40 -3.77 -3.78
C SER A 16 -3.37 -4.64 -2.51
N GLY A 17 -3.18 -4.03 -1.33
CA GLY A 17 -3.31 -4.69 -0.05
C GLY A 17 -4.79 -4.81 0.36
N LEU A 18 -5.07 -5.62 1.38
CA LEU A 18 -6.45 -5.93 1.82
C LEU A 18 -7.28 -4.66 2.06
N THR A 19 -6.75 -3.71 2.83
CA THR A 19 -7.41 -2.42 3.10
C THR A 19 -7.23 -1.42 1.96
N GLY A 20 -6.05 -1.40 1.33
CA GLY A 20 -5.72 -0.48 0.24
C GLY A 20 -6.67 -0.60 -0.95
N GLU A 21 -7.02 -1.83 -1.32
CA GLU A 21 -7.91 -2.10 -2.45
C GLU A 21 -9.33 -1.59 -2.16
N ILE A 22 -9.81 -1.77 -0.93
CA ILE A 22 -11.13 -1.28 -0.51
C ILE A 22 -11.15 0.25 -0.55
N ALA A 23 -10.11 0.92 -0.03
CA ALA A 23 -10.00 2.37 -0.06
C ALA A 23 -9.96 2.91 -1.50
N PHE A 24 -9.12 2.30 -2.36
CA PHE A 24 -9.01 2.66 -3.77
C PHE A 24 -10.35 2.53 -4.51
N LYS A 25 -11.07 1.41 -4.34
CA LYS A 25 -12.39 1.18 -4.95
C LYS A 25 -13.44 2.17 -4.45
N LYS A 26 -13.53 2.40 -3.14
CA LYS A 26 -14.51 3.35 -2.56
C LYS A 26 -14.29 4.79 -2.99
N LEU A 27 -13.03 5.20 -3.20
CA LEU A 27 -12.75 6.51 -3.76
C LEU A 27 -13.18 6.59 -5.23
N LYS A 28 -12.95 5.54 -6.02
CA LYS A 28 -13.36 5.49 -7.45
C LYS A 28 -14.88 5.52 -7.64
N GLU A 29 -15.63 4.91 -6.72
CA GLU A 29 -17.11 4.99 -6.68
C GLU A 29 -17.61 6.44 -6.53
N ARG A 30 -16.80 7.35 -5.98
CA ARG A 30 -17.10 8.76 -5.74
C ARG A 30 -16.37 9.67 -6.73
N SER A 31 -16.40 9.29 -8.01
CA SER A 31 -15.70 9.99 -9.10
C SER A 31 -16.21 11.41 -9.35
N ASP A 32 -17.35 11.80 -8.78
CA ASP A 32 -17.85 13.18 -8.73
C ASP A 32 -16.98 14.08 -7.82
N LYS A 33 -16.30 13.49 -6.82
CA LYS A 33 -15.49 14.20 -5.82
C LYS A 33 -13.99 13.97 -5.96
N PHE A 34 -13.58 12.78 -6.43
CA PHE A 34 -12.18 12.37 -6.40
C PHE A 34 -11.63 12.00 -7.78
N VAL A 35 -10.37 12.32 -7.99
CA VAL A 35 -9.50 11.71 -9.00
C VAL A 35 -8.56 10.77 -8.26
N VAL A 36 -8.67 9.47 -8.50
CA VAL A 36 -8.00 8.46 -7.67
C VAL A 36 -6.78 7.92 -8.38
N ARG A 37 -5.66 7.82 -7.66
CA ARG A 37 -4.43 7.15 -8.08
C ARG A 37 -4.10 6.03 -7.11
N GLY A 38 -3.49 4.96 -7.62
CA GLY A 38 -2.99 3.84 -6.81
C GLY A 38 -1.49 3.70 -6.97
N LEU A 39 -0.78 3.38 -5.89
CA LEU A 39 0.63 2.94 -5.94
C LEU A 39 0.72 1.48 -5.51
N VAL A 40 1.35 0.66 -6.35
CA VAL A 40 1.60 -0.76 -6.09
C VAL A 40 3.06 -1.11 -6.41
N ARG A 41 3.55 -2.24 -5.87
CA ARG A 41 4.97 -2.64 -6.01
C ARG A 41 5.27 -3.53 -7.22
N SER A 42 4.24 -4.03 -7.91
CA SER A 42 4.43 -4.97 -9.02
C SER A 42 3.34 -4.88 -10.08
N GLU A 43 3.68 -5.27 -11.31
CA GLU A 43 2.72 -5.30 -12.42
C GLU A 43 1.56 -6.26 -12.13
N ALA A 44 1.83 -7.42 -11.52
CA ALA A 44 0.78 -8.33 -11.08
C ALA A 44 -0.22 -7.66 -10.12
N SER A 45 0.27 -6.81 -9.21
CA SER A 45 -0.59 -6.03 -8.32
C SER A 45 -1.39 -4.96 -9.04
N LYS A 46 -0.83 -4.35 -10.08
CA LYS A 46 -1.52 -3.40 -10.95
C LYS A 46 -2.65 -4.08 -11.73
N GLN A 47 -2.37 -5.25 -12.31
CA GLN A 47 -3.38 -6.01 -13.05
C GLN A 47 -4.53 -6.47 -12.16
N ARG A 48 -4.26 -6.85 -10.91
CA ARG A 48 -5.29 -7.15 -9.89
C ARG A 48 -6.25 -5.98 -9.63
N LEU A 49 -5.79 -4.74 -9.80
CA LEU A 49 -6.60 -3.53 -9.68
C LEU A 49 -7.25 -3.07 -11.00
N GLY A 50 -7.09 -3.85 -12.09
CA GLY A 50 -7.68 -3.59 -13.40
C GLY A 50 -6.72 -2.96 -14.42
N GLY A 51 -5.44 -2.76 -14.09
CA GLY A 51 -4.41 -2.42 -15.07
C GLY A 51 -4.40 -0.97 -15.58
N GLY A 52 -5.27 -0.10 -15.06
CA GLY A 52 -5.43 1.29 -15.53
C GLY A 52 -4.21 2.19 -15.33
N ASP A 53 -4.15 3.28 -16.10
CA ASP A 53 -3.07 4.27 -16.09
C ASP A 53 -3.00 5.07 -14.79
N GLU A 54 -4.08 5.09 -14.01
CA GLU A 54 -4.12 5.67 -12.68
C GLU A 54 -3.37 4.86 -11.62
N ILE A 55 -2.90 3.65 -11.97
CA ILE A 55 -2.14 2.77 -11.09
C ILE A 55 -0.66 2.82 -11.48
N PHE A 56 0.13 3.32 -10.56
CA PHE A 56 1.56 3.54 -10.69
C PHE A 56 2.33 2.42 -10.01
N LEU A 57 3.49 2.08 -10.59
CA LEU A 57 4.47 1.21 -9.96
C LEU A 57 5.45 2.06 -9.16
N GLY A 58 5.77 1.64 -7.93
CA GLY A 58 6.84 2.23 -7.15
C GLY A 58 7.14 1.45 -5.88
N ASP A 59 8.32 1.74 -5.33
CA ASP A 59 8.81 1.21 -4.07
C ASP A 59 8.98 2.37 -3.08
N VAL A 60 8.42 2.21 -1.88
CA VAL A 60 8.51 3.22 -0.82
C VAL A 60 9.95 3.45 -0.34
N MET A 61 10.85 2.49 -0.57
CA MET A 61 12.28 2.64 -0.32
C MET A 61 13.02 3.41 -1.42
N ASP A 62 12.44 3.54 -2.61
CA ASP A 62 12.97 4.35 -3.72
C ASP A 62 12.12 5.62 -3.89
N LYS A 63 12.56 6.71 -3.25
CA LYS A 63 11.90 8.03 -3.33
C LYS A 63 11.61 8.46 -4.76
N LYS A 64 12.51 8.18 -5.71
CA LYS A 64 12.37 8.63 -7.10
C LYS A 64 11.21 7.93 -7.79
N SER A 65 10.99 6.64 -7.47
CA SER A 65 9.85 5.89 -8.01
C SER A 65 8.49 6.44 -7.55
N LEU A 66 8.44 7.22 -6.47
CA LEU A 66 7.21 7.81 -5.94
C LEU A 66 6.80 9.11 -6.64
N GLU A 67 7.76 9.82 -7.27
CA GLU A 67 7.58 11.18 -7.78
C GLU A 67 6.41 11.31 -8.75
N THR A 68 6.36 10.43 -9.75
CA THR A 68 5.31 10.43 -10.79
C THR A 68 3.92 10.25 -10.18
N ALA A 69 3.76 9.35 -9.21
CA ALA A 69 2.47 9.10 -8.57
C ALA A 69 2.02 10.29 -7.69
N MET A 70 2.98 10.97 -7.06
CA MET A 70 2.74 12.06 -6.11
C MET A 70 2.62 13.44 -6.74
N GLN A 71 3.06 13.63 -7.98
CA GLN A 71 2.99 14.93 -8.64
C GLN A 71 1.53 15.40 -8.81
N GLY A 72 1.18 16.52 -8.17
CA GLY A 72 -0.15 17.13 -8.28
C GLY A 72 -1.25 16.40 -7.51
N ILE A 73 -0.91 15.63 -6.46
CA ILE A 73 -1.90 15.09 -5.53
C ILE A 73 -2.31 16.17 -4.51
N ASP A 74 -3.57 16.14 -4.13
CA ASP A 74 -4.12 16.97 -3.06
C ASP A 74 -4.07 16.24 -1.71
N ALA A 75 -4.26 14.92 -1.74
CA ALA A 75 -4.24 14.08 -0.54
C ALA A 75 -3.48 12.76 -0.76
N LEU A 76 -2.85 12.28 0.32
CA LEU A 76 -2.18 10.99 0.40
C LEU A 76 -2.88 10.10 1.43
N ILE A 77 -3.14 8.84 1.07
CA ILE A 77 -3.60 7.79 1.98
C ILE A 77 -2.54 6.70 2.00
N ILE A 78 -1.87 6.54 3.15
CA ILE A 78 -0.82 5.53 3.34
C ILE A 78 -1.46 4.24 3.87
N LEU A 79 -1.46 3.19 3.03
CA LEU A 79 -1.91 1.83 3.40
C LEU A 79 -0.83 0.80 3.05
N THR A 80 0.44 1.22 3.13
CA THR A 80 1.62 0.37 3.04
C THR A 80 2.02 -0.12 4.42
N SER A 81 2.37 -1.40 4.53
CA SER A 81 2.94 -2.01 5.73
C SER A 81 4.02 -3.01 5.32
N ASP A 82 5.01 -3.27 6.18
CA ASP A 82 5.75 -4.53 6.11
C ASP A 82 4.80 -5.73 6.28
N VAL A 83 5.21 -6.89 5.77
CA VAL A 83 4.41 -8.13 5.91
C VAL A 83 5.34 -9.26 6.33
N PRO A 84 5.22 -9.78 7.56
CA PRO A 84 6.05 -10.87 8.03
C PRO A 84 5.71 -12.18 7.30
N LYS A 85 6.71 -13.04 7.19
CA LYS A 85 6.60 -14.41 6.65
C LYS A 85 6.85 -15.43 7.73
N VAL A 86 6.23 -16.60 7.60
CA VAL A 86 6.43 -17.71 8.54
C VAL A 86 7.80 -18.35 8.32
N VAL A 87 8.59 -18.48 9.38
CA VAL A 87 9.91 -19.14 9.34
C VAL A 87 9.73 -20.57 8.82
N PRO A 88 10.46 -20.98 7.76
CA PRO A 88 10.36 -22.33 7.23
C PRO A 88 10.61 -23.39 8.32
N GLY A 89 9.71 -24.36 8.43
CA GLY A 89 9.74 -25.42 9.43
C GLY A 89 9.12 -25.07 10.79
N SER A 90 8.74 -23.81 11.05
CA SER A 90 8.12 -23.42 12.33
C SER A 90 6.64 -23.80 12.44
N TYR A 91 5.93 -23.91 11.30
CA TYR A 91 4.50 -24.25 11.29
C TYR A 91 4.12 -25.08 10.05
N PRO A 92 3.37 -26.19 10.21
CA PRO A 92 3.03 -27.07 9.09
C PRO A 92 2.30 -26.37 7.93
N GLY A 93 2.86 -26.48 6.72
CA GLY A 93 2.24 -25.96 5.49
C GLY A 93 2.32 -24.44 5.31
N ALA A 94 3.09 -23.75 6.15
CA ALA A 94 3.17 -22.29 6.19
C ALA A 94 4.51 -21.72 5.68
N ASP A 95 5.49 -22.56 5.36
CA ASP A 95 6.87 -22.15 5.03
C ASP A 95 6.95 -20.98 4.04
N GLY A 96 7.50 -19.86 4.50
CA GLY A 96 7.72 -18.66 3.68
C GLY A 96 6.45 -17.93 3.22
N LYS A 97 5.26 -18.36 3.65
CA LYS A 97 4.01 -17.68 3.35
C LYS A 97 3.81 -16.48 4.26
N ARG A 98 3.00 -15.52 3.83
CA ARG A 98 2.61 -14.38 4.66
C ARG A 98 1.68 -14.85 5.77
N ALA A 99 1.76 -14.21 6.93
CA ALA A 99 0.87 -14.51 8.05
C ALA A 99 -0.61 -14.45 7.64
N GLU A 100 -1.00 -13.42 6.88
CA GLU A 100 -2.37 -13.18 6.40
C GLU A 100 -2.89 -14.26 5.42
N ASP A 101 -2.01 -14.99 4.75
CA ASP A 101 -2.39 -16.04 3.80
C ASP A 101 -2.67 -17.39 4.49
N VAL A 102 -2.25 -17.52 5.75
CA VAL A 102 -2.21 -18.80 6.47
C VAL A 102 -3.04 -18.77 7.76
N PHE A 103 -3.00 -17.65 8.48
CA PHE A 103 -3.63 -17.52 9.78
C PHE A 103 -4.88 -16.64 9.67
N GLY A 104 -6.00 -17.19 10.14
CA GLY A 104 -7.30 -16.53 10.16
C GLY A 104 -8.16 -17.08 11.30
N GLU A 105 -9.48 -17.04 11.14
CA GLU A 105 -10.42 -17.46 12.19
C GLU A 105 -10.27 -18.92 12.62
N SER A 106 -9.72 -19.78 11.74
CA SER A 106 -9.47 -21.20 12.00
C SER A 106 -8.11 -21.49 12.65
N PHE A 107 -7.41 -20.48 13.17
CA PHE A 107 -6.13 -20.70 13.83
C PHE A 107 -6.29 -21.50 15.13
N ASP A 108 -5.56 -22.60 15.24
CA ASP A 108 -5.56 -23.42 16.45
C ASP A 108 -4.59 -22.85 17.48
N PHE A 109 -5.14 -22.10 18.45
CA PHE A 109 -4.36 -21.52 19.55
C PHE A 109 -3.75 -22.57 20.50
N ASN A 110 -4.14 -23.85 20.39
CA ASN A 110 -3.52 -24.95 21.14
C ASN A 110 -2.45 -25.70 20.31
N GLY A 111 -2.26 -25.31 19.04
CA GLY A 111 -1.29 -25.89 18.13
C GLY A 111 0.13 -25.34 18.31
N PRO A 112 1.08 -25.70 17.43
CA PRO A 112 2.42 -25.13 17.44
C PRO A 112 2.37 -23.60 17.22
N MET A 113 3.19 -22.86 17.94
CA MET A 113 3.27 -21.40 17.77
C MET A 113 4.16 -21.08 16.56
N PRO A 114 3.65 -20.38 15.52
CA PRO A 114 4.46 -20.00 14.38
C PRO A 114 5.50 -18.96 14.77
N GLU A 115 6.69 -19.05 14.15
CA GLU A 115 7.71 -18.01 14.21
C GLU A 115 7.68 -17.18 12.94
N PHE A 116 8.00 -15.89 13.05
CA PHE A 116 7.93 -14.95 11.93
C PHE A 116 9.28 -14.27 11.68
N TYR A 117 9.54 -13.97 10.42
CA TYR A 117 10.69 -13.20 9.99
C TYR A 117 10.31 -12.18 8.91
N TYR A 118 11.22 -11.24 8.71
CA TYR A 118 11.18 -10.29 7.60
C TYR A 118 12.35 -10.59 6.67
N GLU A 119 12.10 -10.46 5.36
CA GLU A 119 13.18 -10.50 4.39
C GLU A 119 14.14 -9.31 4.60
N GLU A 120 15.38 -9.46 4.15
CA GLU A 120 16.36 -8.39 4.22
C GLU A 120 15.82 -7.12 3.54
N GLY A 121 15.92 -5.98 4.22
CA GLY A 121 15.36 -4.71 3.76
C GLY A 121 13.83 -4.60 3.77
N GLN A 122 13.10 -5.59 4.30
CA GLN A 122 11.63 -5.57 4.45
C GLN A 122 11.18 -5.49 5.93
N PHE A 123 12.08 -5.16 6.86
CA PHE A 123 11.73 -4.94 8.26
C PHE A 123 10.85 -3.70 8.44
N PRO A 124 10.07 -3.61 9.54
CA PRO A 124 9.28 -2.43 9.87
C PRO A 124 10.06 -1.11 9.86
N GLU A 125 11.30 -1.11 10.33
CA GLU A 125 12.16 0.08 10.27
C GLU A 125 12.36 0.59 8.83
N HIS A 126 12.46 -0.33 7.86
CA HIS A 126 12.62 0.04 6.46
C HIS A 126 11.27 0.47 5.87
N ILE A 127 10.24 -0.37 5.96
CA ILE A 127 9.00 -0.13 5.22
C ILE A 127 8.09 0.88 5.93
N ASP A 128 7.87 0.67 7.23
CA ASP A 128 6.89 1.45 8.00
C ASP A 128 7.47 2.75 8.53
N TRP A 129 8.76 2.77 8.85
CA TRP A 129 9.41 4.01 9.24
C TRP A 129 10.01 4.76 8.05
N ILE A 130 11.09 4.24 7.45
CA ILE A 130 11.79 4.94 6.36
C ILE A 130 10.89 5.10 5.13
N GLY A 131 10.17 4.05 4.74
CA GLY A 131 9.29 4.03 3.58
C GLY A 131 8.10 4.99 3.72
N GLN A 132 7.44 5.04 4.87
CA GLN A 132 6.38 6.04 5.10
C GLN A 132 6.94 7.46 5.18
N LYS A 133 8.12 7.64 5.80
CA LYS A 133 8.82 8.94 5.77
C LYS A 133 9.10 9.40 4.33
N ASN A 134 9.54 8.49 3.47
CA ASN A 134 9.78 8.78 2.06
C ASN A 134 8.50 9.25 1.36
N GLN A 135 7.37 8.58 1.60
CA GLN A 135 6.08 8.98 1.06
C GLN A 135 5.66 10.39 1.53
N ILE A 136 5.79 10.67 2.83
CA ILE A 136 5.42 11.97 3.42
C ILE A 136 6.32 13.08 2.87
N ASP A 137 7.62 12.85 2.80
CA ASP A 137 8.60 13.82 2.29
C ASP A 137 8.32 14.15 0.81
N THR A 138 8.09 13.13 -0.03
CA THR A 138 7.78 13.32 -1.46
C THR A 138 6.43 14.02 -1.63
N ALA A 139 5.42 13.70 -0.83
CA ALA A 139 4.14 14.42 -0.88
C ALA A 139 4.30 15.89 -0.49
N LYS A 140 5.21 16.20 0.45
CA LYS A 140 5.53 17.58 0.86
C LYS A 140 6.18 18.37 -0.26
N SER A 141 7.10 17.78 -1.04
CA SER A 141 7.73 18.48 -2.16
C SER A 141 6.75 18.86 -3.28
N TYR A 142 5.62 18.18 -3.37
CA TYR A 142 4.55 18.48 -4.35
C TYR A 142 3.36 19.23 -3.77
N HIS A 143 3.52 19.89 -2.60
CA HIS A 143 2.51 20.77 -2.00
C HIS A 143 1.17 20.08 -1.66
N CYS A 144 1.17 18.77 -1.43
CA CYS A 144 -0.01 18.04 -0.97
C CYS A 144 -0.57 18.68 0.32
N THR A 145 -1.89 18.88 0.38
CA THR A 145 -2.55 19.68 1.43
C THR A 145 -3.03 18.82 2.61
N HIS A 146 -3.28 17.52 2.39
CA HIS A 146 -3.63 16.55 3.43
C HIS A 146 -2.74 15.31 3.34
N LYS A 147 -1.94 15.08 4.39
CA LYS A 147 -0.87 14.07 4.42
C LYS A 147 -1.04 13.14 5.62
#